data_AF-A0A9W8CJJ3-F1
#
_entry.id   AF-A0A9W8CJJ3-F1
#
_cell.length_a   1.000
_cell.length_b   1.000
_cell.length_c   1.000
_cell.angle_alpha   90.00
_cell.angle_beta   90.00
_cell.angle_gamma   90.00
#
_symmetry.space_group_name_H-M   'P 1'
#
loop_
_entity.id
_entity.type
_entity.pdbx_description
1 polymer ?
#
loop_
_entity_poly.entity_id
_entity_poly.type
_entity_poly.pdbx_seq_one_letter_code
_entity_poly.pdbx_strand_id
1 'polypeptide(L)'
;MPKHQSSTAGYGRRQDKQYATPEQNDYQEDHQYQSTTQYSRTTNKSKPKKSAKEPTDYRLPKGLSKCKHEIRSLNRLLSSAKPMPSTKRLELERRLKALSVLQTQLSSSKINKTNATKYHGVKFVERKKILRRLAQMDRKIAQGEFAEELERERNELLVDLNYTSYYPDQVKYISLFPGEPEKTSEETRERQRNIRKAVRLAMDEGRLPRDAREVEAGDRKTIRRNNRLVLKSVSLAHGLKHEDGSDGGDDESDKDEDEDEDEDKDASGADGSTNIEDDEFFRIGSF
;
A
#
# COMPACT_ATOMS: atom_id res chain seq x y z
N MET A 1 19.54 -66.00 42.11
CA MET A 1 18.63 -65.08 42.80
C MET A 1 19.28 -63.68 42.87
N PRO A 2 18.57 -62.54 42.79
CA PRO A 2 17.85 -62.08 41.60
C PRO A 2 17.91 -60.52 41.32
N LYS A 3 17.41 -60.12 40.14
CA LYS A 3 16.73 -58.84 39.72
C LYS A 3 17.53 -57.54 39.42
N HIS A 4 17.51 -57.15 38.15
CA HIS A 4 17.21 -55.79 37.63
C HIS A 4 16.23 -55.99 36.45
N GLN A 5 14.94 -55.64 36.48
CA GLN A 5 14.28 -54.32 36.34
C GLN A 5 14.87 -53.50 35.17
N SER A 6 14.17 -52.99 34.16
CA SER A 6 12.74 -52.66 33.92
C SER A 6 12.54 -52.44 32.39
N SER A 7 11.50 -53.01 31.78
CA SER A 7 10.21 -52.39 31.38
C SER A 7 10.25 -51.39 30.20
N THR A 8 9.79 -51.88 29.05
CA THR A 8 9.43 -51.18 27.81
C THR A 8 7.99 -50.61 27.89
N ALA A 9 7.82 -49.32 27.60
CA ALA A 9 6.56 -48.64 27.30
C ALA A 9 6.80 -47.70 26.11
N GLY A 10 5.90 -47.43 25.17
CA GLY A 10 4.53 -47.84 24.90
C GLY A 10 4.10 -47.08 23.65
N TYR A 11 3.60 -47.78 22.62
CA TYR A 11 3.06 -47.15 21.40
C TYR A 11 1.57 -46.88 21.59
N GLY A 12 1.20 -45.59 21.54
CA GLY A 12 -0.16 -45.10 21.69
C GLY A 12 -1.08 -45.49 20.52
N ARG A 13 -2.17 -46.17 20.88
CA ARG A 13 -3.27 -46.66 20.03
C ARG A 13 -4.13 -45.49 19.54
N ARG A 14 -4.22 -45.33 18.21
CA ARG A 14 -5.21 -44.45 17.53
C ARG A 14 -6.60 -45.07 17.68
N GLN A 15 -7.59 -44.29 18.07
CA GLN A 15 -8.99 -44.70 18.08
C GLN A 15 -9.65 -44.26 16.77
N ASP A 16 -10.27 -45.22 16.10
CA ASP A 16 -11.06 -45.07 14.90
C ASP A 16 -12.40 -44.38 15.21
N LYS A 17 -12.72 -43.33 14.46
CA LYS A 17 -14.03 -42.68 14.47
C LYS A 17 -14.92 -43.39 13.44
N GLN A 18 -15.99 -44.02 13.92
CA GLN A 18 -17.02 -44.63 13.11
C GLN A 18 -17.92 -43.53 12.49
N TYR A 19 -18.23 -43.67 11.19
CA TYR A 19 -19.15 -42.81 10.47
C TYR A 19 -20.58 -43.31 10.64
N ALA A 20 -21.50 -42.41 11.02
CA ALA A 20 -22.93 -42.66 11.09
C ALA A 20 -23.58 -42.46 9.71
N THR A 21 -24.36 -43.44 9.28
CA THR A 21 -25.21 -43.44 8.08
C THR A 21 -26.58 -42.82 8.38
N PRO A 22 -27.11 -41.90 7.56
CA PRO A 22 -28.51 -41.50 7.64
C PRO A 22 -29.39 -42.36 6.72
N GLU A 23 -30.21 -43.18 7.38
CA GLU A 23 -31.66 -43.41 7.22
C GLU A 23 -32.34 -43.07 5.88
N GLN A 24 -32.99 -44.11 5.34
CA GLN A 24 -33.83 -44.14 4.15
C GLN A 24 -35.20 -43.50 4.45
N ASN A 25 -35.66 -42.58 3.59
CA ASN A 25 -37.06 -42.18 3.54
C ASN A 25 -37.69 -42.67 2.24
N ASP A 26 -38.60 -43.64 2.39
CA ASP A 26 -39.63 -44.03 1.44
C ASP A 26 -40.67 -42.90 1.31
N TYR A 27 -40.90 -42.43 0.08
CA TYR A 27 -42.18 -41.83 -0.32
C TYR A 27 -42.44 -42.20 -1.79
N GLN A 28 -43.49 -42.98 -2.01
CA GLN A 28 -44.03 -43.35 -3.32
C GLN A 28 -44.95 -42.24 -3.88
N GLU A 29 -44.81 -42.06 -5.19
CA GLU A 29 -45.77 -41.65 -6.24
C GLU A 29 -47.03 -40.84 -5.89
N ASP A 30 -47.15 -39.65 -6.48
CA ASP A 30 -48.06 -39.44 -7.63
C ASP A 30 -48.00 -37.97 -8.09
N HIS A 31 -47.87 -37.76 -9.41
CA HIS A 31 -48.59 -36.77 -10.24
C HIS A 31 -47.88 -36.58 -11.58
N GLN A 32 -48.45 -37.26 -12.60
CA GLN A 32 -48.31 -36.90 -14.00
C GLN A 32 -48.93 -35.51 -14.23
N TYR A 33 -48.13 -34.49 -14.57
CA TYR A 33 -48.61 -33.39 -15.40
C TYR A 33 -47.52 -32.97 -16.38
N GLN A 34 -47.88 -33.14 -17.65
CA GLN A 34 -47.17 -32.69 -18.83
C GLN A 34 -47.10 -31.15 -18.81
N SER A 35 -45.90 -30.59 -18.78
CA SER A 35 -45.68 -29.23 -19.26
C SER A 35 -44.39 -29.16 -20.07
N THR A 36 -44.55 -28.62 -21.27
CA THR A 36 -43.61 -28.61 -22.38
C THR A 36 -42.57 -27.52 -22.18
N THR A 37 -41.47 -27.82 -21.50
CA THR A 37 -40.30 -26.94 -21.52
C THR A 37 -39.62 -27.08 -22.87
N GLN A 38 -39.87 -26.11 -23.75
CA GLN A 38 -39.16 -25.98 -25.02
C GLN A 38 -37.66 -25.83 -24.73
N TYR A 39 -36.89 -26.86 -25.06
CA TYR A 39 -35.44 -26.79 -25.14
C TYR A 39 -35.07 -25.76 -26.21
N SER A 40 -34.75 -24.54 -25.79
CA SER A 40 -34.09 -23.58 -26.67
C SER A 40 -32.71 -24.16 -27.01
N ARG A 41 -32.59 -24.55 -28.27
CA ARG A 41 -31.36 -25.07 -28.87
C ARG A 41 -30.31 -23.96 -28.76
N THR A 42 -29.35 -24.11 -27.85
CA THR A 42 -28.23 -23.18 -27.74
C THR A 42 -27.50 -23.15 -29.07
N THR A 43 -27.61 -22.03 -29.78
CA THR A 43 -26.81 -21.80 -30.97
C THR A 43 -25.37 -21.70 -30.49
N ASN A 44 -24.51 -22.58 -31.02
CA ASN A 44 -23.07 -22.53 -30.80
C ASN A 44 -22.56 -21.16 -31.26
N LYS A 45 -22.47 -20.22 -30.31
CA LYS A 45 -21.84 -18.91 -30.50
C LYS A 45 -20.38 -19.19 -30.79
N SER A 46 -20.03 -19.16 -32.07
CA SER A 46 -18.68 -19.28 -32.58
C SER A 46 -17.78 -18.30 -31.81
N LYS A 47 -16.81 -18.85 -31.07
CA LYS A 47 -15.79 -18.06 -30.37
C LYS A 47 -15.19 -17.09 -31.38
N PRO A 48 -15.07 -15.79 -31.06
CA PRO A 48 -14.47 -14.83 -31.99
C PRO A 48 -13.05 -15.31 -32.32
N LYS A 49 -12.77 -15.42 -33.63
CA LYS A 49 -11.43 -15.74 -34.14
C LYS A 49 -10.48 -14.72 -33.51
N LYS A 50 -9.55 -15.20 -32.67
CA LYS A 50 -8.48 -14.37 -32.11
C LYS A 50 -7.81 -13.66 -33.28
N SER A 51 -7.90 -12.33 -33.31
CA SER A 51 -7.17 -11.50 -34.27
C SER A 51 -5.71 -11.90 -34.25
N ALA A 52 -5.10 -11.96 -35.43
CA ALA A 52 -3.69 -12.32 -35.60
C ALA A 52 -2.86 -11.45 -34.64
N LYS A 53 -2.28 -12.09 -33.62
CA LYS A 53 -1.36 -11.40 -32.71
C LYS A 53 -0.16 -11.00 -33.55
N GLU A 54 0.11 -9.71 -33.64
CA GLU A 54 1.38 -9.19 -34.13
C GLU A 54 2.55 -9.96 -33.50
N PRO A 55 3.68 -10.10 -34.22
CA PRO A 55 4.83 -10.86 -33.73
C PRO A 55 5.20 -10.41 -32.32
N THR A 56 5.05 -11.33 -31.38
CA THR A 56 5.17 -11.09 -29.93
C THR A 56 6.58 -10.71 -29.47
N ASP A 57 7.52 -10.63 -30.41
CA ASP A 57 8.95 -10.57 -30.11
C ASP A 57 9.42 -9.17 -29.69
N TYR A 58 8.63 -8.11 -29.92
CA TYR A 58 9.01 -6.75 -29.52
C TYR A 58 8.16 -6.18 -28.39
N ARG A 59 7.17 -6.93 -27.89
CA ARG A 59 6.29 -6.45 -26.84
C ARG A 59 6.94 -6.64 -25.48
N LEU A 60 7.06 -5.55 -24.72
CA LEU A 60 7.55 -5.61 -23.35
C LEU A 60 6.61 -6.46 -22.48
N PRO A 61 7.16 -7.34 -21.63
CA PRO A 61 6.36 -8.17 -20.74
C PRO A 61 5.59 -7.32 -19.73
N LYS A 62 4.29 -7.58 -19.64
CA LYS A 62 3.45 -7.01 -18.58
C LYS A 62 3.64 -7.80 -17.29
N GLY A 63 4.39 -7.24 -16.34
CA GLY A 63 4.53 -7.73 -14.97
C GLY A 63 5.86 -8.41 -14.62
N LEU A 64 6.24 -8.33 -13.33
CA LEU A 64 7.57 -8.68 -12.84
C LEU A 64 7.96 -10.15 -13.10
N SER A 65 7.03 -11.09 -12.93
CA SER A 65 7.31 -12.52 -13.13
C SER A 65 7.62 -12.86 -14.59
N LYS A 66 6.91 -12.23 -15.53
CA LYS A 66 7.14 -12.42 -16.97
C LYS A 66 8.47 -11.81 -17.39
N CYS A 67 8.78 -10.60 -16.89
CA CYS A 67 10.07 -9.95 -17.10
C CYS A 67 11.23 -10.83 -16.62
N LYS A 68 11.16 -11.37 -15.40
CA LYS A 68 12.17 -12.31 -14.86
C LYS A 68 12.27 -13.62 -15.64
N HIS A 69 11.18 -14.10 -16.23
CA HIS A 69 11.20 -15.29 -17.07
C HIS A 69 11.92 -15.01 -18.40
N GLU A 70 11.60 -13.90 -19.07
CA GLU A 70 12.24 -13.50 -20.33
C GLU A 70 13.74 -13.24 -20.15
N ILE A 71 14.15 -12.54 -19.09
CA ILE A 71 15.58 -12.33 -18.78
C ILE A 71 16.32 -13.65 -18.63
N ARG A 72 15.75 -14.63 -17.90
CA ARG A 72 16.36 -15.95 -17.76
C ARG A 72 16.43 -16.71 -19.09
N SER A 73 15.38 -16.62 -19.91
CA SER A 73 15.34 -17.26 -21.22
C SER A 73 16.42 -16.68 -22.16
N LEU A 74 16.53 -15.35 -22.22
CA LEU A 74 17.54 -14.66 -23.02
C LEU A 74 18.96 -14.93 -22.54
N ASN A 75 19.20 -14.92 -21.22
CA ASN A 75 20.49 -15.30 -20.66
C ASN A 75 20.90 -16.71 -21.06
N ARG A 76 19.98 -17.68 -20.95
CA ARG A 76 20.22 -19.07 -21.37
C ARG A 76 20.49 -19.19 -22.87
N LEU A 77 19.80 -18.38 -23.69
CA LEU A 77 20.01 -18.35 -25.13
C LEU A 77 21.40 -17.77 -25.49
N LEU A 78 21.78 -16.65 -24.87
CA LEU A 78 23.07 -15.99 -25.07
C LEU A 78 24.25 -16.81 -24.55
N SER A 79 24.05 -17.58 -23.48
CA SER A 79 25.05 -18.50 -22.92
C SER A 79 25.09 -19.86 -23.62
N SER A 80 24.18 -20.14 -24.55
CA SER A 80 24.16 -21.42 -25.24
C SER A 80 25.33 -21.53 -26.21
N ALA A 81 25.92 -22.73 -26.35
CA ALA A 81 27.05 -22.98 -27.25
C ALA A 81 26.67 -22.94 -28.75
N LYS A 82 25.43 -22.61 -29.09
CA LYS A 82 24.95 -22.57 -30.48
C LYS A 82 25.51 -21.32 -31.16
N PRO A 83 26.17 -21.45 -32.32
CA PRO A 83 26.62 -20.29 -33.07
C PRO A 83 25.41 -19.49 -33.53
N MET A 84 25.45 -18.19 -33.32
CA MET A 84 24.36 -17.26 -33.62
C MET A 84 24.94 -16.04 -34.35
N PRO A 85 24.24 -15.52 -35.38
CA PRO A 85 24.70 -14.33 -36.11
C PRO A 85 24.95 -13.16 -35.17
N SER A 86 26.01 -12.39 -35.43
CA SER A 86 26.40 -11.23 -34.62
C SER A 86 25.25 -10.21 -34.46
N THR A 87 24.49 -9.97 -35.53
CA THR A 87 23.31 -9.08 -35.52
C THR A 87 22.25 -9.53 -34.50
N LYS A 88 21.88 -10.81 -34.52
CA LYS A 88 20.92 -11.40 -33.57
C LYS A 88 21.44 -11.38 -32.14
N ARG A 89 22.75 -11.56 -31.94
CA ARG A 89 23.37 -11.47 -30.61
C ARG A 89 23.20 -10.06 -30.02
N LEU A 90 23.52 -9.05 -30.81
CA LEU A 90 23.39 -7.65 -30.42
C LEU A 90 21.93 -7.27 -30.09
N GLU A 91 20.96 -7.76 -30.86
CA GLU A 91 19.53 -7.54 -30.60
C GLU A 91 19.10 -8.14 -29.25
N LEU A 92 19.52 -9.38 -28.95
CA LEU A 92 19.20 -10.04 -27.68
C LEU A 92 19.87 -9.34 -26.49
N GLU A 93 21.11 -8.88 -26.63
CA GLU A 93 21.81 -8.11 -25.59
C GLU A 93 21.13 -6.76 -25.33
N ARG A 94 20.70 -6.05 -26.38
CA ARG A 94 19.91 -4.82 -26.26
C ARG A 94 18.57 -5.08 -25.56
N ARG A 95 17.88 -6.16 -25.92
CA ARG A 95 16.61 -6.55 -25.27
C ARG A 95 16.82 -6.92 -23.81
N LEU A 96 17.88 -7.66 -23.48
CA LEU A 96 18.23 -8.00 -22.11
C LEU A 96 18.42 -6.73 -21.28
N LYS A 97 19.16 -5.75 -21.81
CA LYS A 97 19.35 -4.46 -21.16
C LYS A 97 18.01 -3.75 -20.93
N ALA A 98 17.14 -3.67 -21.93
CA ALA A 98 15.80 -3.09 -21.79
C ALA A 98 14.96 -3.80 -20.72
N LEU A 99 14.97 -5.13 -20.69
CA LEU A 99 14.26 -5.91 -19.68
C LEU A 99 14.84 -5.73 -18.28
N SER A 100 16.16 -5.55 -18.13
CA SER A 100 16.78 -5.29 -16.83
C SER A 100 16.29 -3.97 -16.21
N VAL A 101 16.17 -2.92 -17.03
CA VAL A 101 15.60 -1.63 -16.61
C VAL A 101 14.12 -1.78 -16.26
N LEU A 102 13.35 -2.51 -17.07
CA LEU A 102 11.95 -2.78 -16.75
C LEU A 102 11.80 -3.58 -15.45
N GLN A 103 12.70 -4.53 -15.18
CA GLN A 103 12.68 -5.31 -13.94
C GLN A 103 12.83 -4.42 -12.70
N THR A 104 13.74 -3.44 -12.73
CA THR A 104 13.96 -2.52 -11.59
C THR A 104 12.80 -1.55 -11.40
N GLN A 105 12.21 -1.07 -12.50
CA GLN A 105 10.98 -0.27 -12.45
C GLN A 105 9.82 -1.05 -11.83
N LEU A 106 9.59 -2.28 -12.30
CA LEU A 106 8.50 -3.12 -11.80
C LEU A 106 8.72 -3.56 -10.34
N SER A 107 9.97 -3.82 -9.93
CA SER A 107 10.28 -4.15 -8.53
C SER A 107 10.02 -2.94 -7.62
N SER A 108 10.47 -1.74 -8.02
CA SER A 108 10.25 -0.52 -7.25
C SER A 108 8.76 -0.15 -7.17
N SER A 109 8.00 -0.28 -8.26
CA SER A 109 6.55 -0.08 -8.27
C SER A 109 5.85 -1.05 -7.32
N LYS A 110 6.28 -2.33 -7.30
CA LYS A 110 5.76 -3.31 -6.33
C LYS A 110 6.04 -2.89 -4.89
N ILE A 111 7.27 -2.46 -4.58
CA ILE A 111 7.64 -1.99 -3.23
C ILE A 111 6.78 -0.78 -2.84
N ASN A 112 6.62 0.20 -3.74
CA ASN A 112 5.79 1.39 -3.49
C ASN A 112 4.36 1.01 -3.15
N LYS A 113 3.74 0.13 -3.94
CA LYS A 113 2.37 -0.34 -3.70
C LYS A 113 2.26 -1.05 -2.34
N THR A 114 3.22 -1.92 -2.01
CA THR A 114 3.21 -2.63 -0.71
C THR A 114 3.40 -1.70 0.49
N ASN A 115 4.25 -0.69 0.39
CA ASN A 115 4.47 0.25 1.49
C ASN A 115 3.32 1.25 1.61
N ALA A 116 2.77 1.71 0.48
CA ALA A 116 1.61 2.59 0.45
C ALA A 116 0.46 1.93 1.21
N THR A 117 0.09 0.69 0.87
CA THR A 117 -0.99 -0.03 1.57
C THR A 117 -0.66 -0.31 3.03
N LYS A 118 0.56 -0.81 3.32
CA LYS A 118 0.98 -1.15 4.69
C LYS A 118 0.98 0.03 5.65
N TYR A 119 1.40 1.21 5.19
CA TYR A 119 1.55 2.38 6.04
C TYR A 119 0.46 3.43 5.87
N HIS A 120 -0.50 3.23 4.95
CA HIS A 120 -1.62 4.15 4.73
C HIS A 120 -2.38 4.46 6.02
N GLY A 121 -2.80 3.42 6.76
CA GLY A 121 -3.58 3.59 8.00
C GLY A 121 -2.79 4.32 9.10
N VAL A 122 -1.50 3.99 9.28
CA VAL A 122 -0.64 4.66 10.26
C VAL A 122 -0.48 6.14 9.90
N LYS A 123 -0.14 6.45 8.64
CA LYS A 123 -0.03 7.83 8.14
C LYS A 123 -1.34 8.60 8.32
N PHE A 124 -2.50 7.96 8.07
CA PHE A 124 -3.81 8.59 8.22
C PHE A 124 -4.11 8.99 9.66
N VAL A 125 -3.86 8.10 10.62
CA VAL A 125 -4.09 8.39 12.05
C VAL A 125 -3.16 9.52 12.53
N GLU A 126 -1.88 9.47 12.15
CA GLU A 126 -0.93 10.54 12.51
C GLU A 126 -1.31 11.87 11.88
N ARG A 127 -1.67 11.87 10.59
CA ARG A 127 -2.17 13.07 9.91
C ARG A 127 -3.39 13.66 10.61
N LYS A 128 -4.36 12.82 10.99
CA LYS A 128 -5.55 13.26 11.74
C LYS A 128 -5.19 13.87 13.09
N LYS A 129 -4.21 13.30 13.82
CA LYS A 129 -3.70 13.87 15.07
C LYS A 129 -3.07 15.25 14.85
N ILE A 130 -2.23 15.38 13.82
CA ILE A 130 -1.57 16.65 13.46
C ILE A 130 -2.61 17.71 13.08
N LEU A 131 -3.58 17.37 12.22
CA LEU A 131 -4.64 18.29 11.81
C LEU A 131 -5.48 18.79 12.99
N ARG A 132 -5.79 17.92 13.95
CA ARG A 132 -6.50 18.31 15.18
C ARG A 132 -5.69 19.30 16.02
N ARG A 133 -4.37 19.06 16.17
CA ARG A 133 -3.48 19.97 16.89
C ARG A 133 -3.32 21.31 16.18
N LEU A 134 -3.15 21.31 14.85
CA LEU A 134 -3.13 22.53 14.04
C LEU A 134 -4.40 23.35 14.23
N ALA A 135 -5.58 22.71 14.16
CA ALA A 135 -6.85 23.40 14.39
C ALA A 135 -6.97 23.99 15.81
N GLN A 136 -6.41 23.33 16.83
CA GLN A 136 -6.35 23.88 18.19
C GLN A 136 -5.42 25.10 18.27
N MET A 137 -4.24 25.03 17.65
CA MET A 137 -3.29 26.15 17.62
C MET A 137 -3.84 27.34 16.84
N ASP A 138 -4.44 27.10 15.67
CA ASP A 138 -5.07 28.15 14.85
C ASP A 138 -6.18 28.88 15.66
N ARG A 139 -6.94 28.17 16.50
CA ARG A 139 -7.95 28.76 17.39
C ARG A 139 -7.33 29.63 18.50
N LYS A 140 -6.27 29.16 19.16
CA LYS A 140 -5.58 29.92 20.21
C LYS A 140 -4.99 31.22 19.68
N ILE A 141 -4.33 31.14 18.53
CA ILE A 141 -3.76 32.31 17.83
C ILE A 141 -4.88 33.29 17.46
N ALA A 142 -6.01 32.79 16.94
CA ALA A 142 -7.17 33.63 16.62
C ALA A 142 -7.82 34.28 17.86
N GLN A 143 -7.73 33.64 19.03
CA GLN A 143 -8.21 34.18 20.31
C GLN A 143 -7.26 35.21 20.94
N GLY A 144 -6.13 35.52 20.30
CA GLY A 144 -5.18 36.52 20.77
C GLY A 144 -4.15 35.99 21.77
N GLU A 145 -4.08 34.67 21.97
CA GLU A 145 -2.92 34.02 22.61
C GLU A 145 -1.74 34.05 21.63
N PHE A 146 -1.17 35.24 21.40
CA PHE A 146 0.01 35.41 20.57
C PHE A 146 1.26 35.25 21.46
N ALA A 147 1.77 34.02 21.48
CA ALA A 147 3.09 33.73 22.02
C ALA A 147 3.97 33.20 20.87
N GLU A 148 5.22 33.66 20.79
CA GLU A 148 6.19 33.15 19.82
C GLU A 148 6.33 31.62 19.91
N GLU A 149 6.18 31.05 21.12
CA GLU A 149 6.13 29.60 21.33
C GLU A 149 4.99 28.92 20.55
N LEU A 150 3.80 29.51 20.51
CA LEU A 150 2.63 28.92 19.83
C LEU A 150 2.82 28.90 18.32
N GLU A 151 3.39 29.97 17.75
CA GLU A 151 3.74 29.99 16.32
C GLU A 151 4.85 29.00 15.98
N ARG A 152 5.86 28.88 16.84
CA ARG A 152 6.92 27.86 16.69
C ARG A 152 6.33 26.45 16.71
N GLU A 153 5.45 26.15 17.65
CA GLU A 153 4.77 24.84 17.73
C GLU A 153 3.89 24.59 16.49
N ARG A 154 3.14 25.61 16.04
CA ARG A 154 2.36 25.53 14.81
C ARG A 154 3.24 25.20 13.60
N ASN A 155 4.38 25.86 13.45
CA ASN A 155 5.30 25.62 12.34
C ASN A 155 5.88 24.19 12.38
N GLU A 156 6.21 23.67 13.57
CA GLU A 156 6.64 22.28 13.74
C GLU A 156 5.55 21.28 13.33
N LEU A 157 4.29 21.56 13.65
CA LEU A 157 3.16 20.73 13.20
C LEU A 157 2.96 20.76 11.67
N LEU A 158 3.26 21.88 11.01
CA LEU A 158 3.22 21.96 9.54
C LEU A 158 4.31 21.11 8.89
N VAL A 159 5.51 21.09 9.47
CA VAL A 159 6.60 20.17 9.06
C VAL A 159 6.15 18.72 9.20
N ASP A 160 5.52 18.39 10.33
CA ASP A 160 5.00 17.04 10.58
C ASP A 160 3.88 16.67 9.61
N LEU A 161 3.01 17.62 9.26
CA LEU A 161 1.96 17.42 8.27
C LEU A 161 2.57 17.08 6.90
N ASN A 162 3.58 17.84 6.47
CA ASN A 162 4.30 17.58 5.23
C ASN A 162 5.05 16.24 5.27
N TYR A 163 5.63 15.89 6.42
CA TYR A 163 6.27 14.59 6.64
C TYR A 163 5.28 13.45 6.39
N THR A 164 4.06 13.49 6.94
CA THR A 164 3.06 12.42 6.72
C THR A 164 2.47 12.41 5.31
N SER A 165 2.37 13.57 4.65
CA SER A 165 1.74 13.72 3.33
C SER A 165 2.67 13.33 2.19
N TYR A 166 3.93 13.73 2.26
CA TYR A 166 4.90 13.58 1.17
C TYR A 166 6.01 12.56 1.45
N TYR A 167 5.88 11.74 2.51
CA TYR A 167 6.84 10.67 2.79
C TYR A 167 7.01 9.71 1.59
N PRO A 168 8.25 9.38 1.18
CA PRO A 168 8.50 8.51 0.03
C PRO A 168 8.02 7.07 0.26
N ASP A 169 7.17 6.56 -0.64
CA ASP A 169 6.62 5.19 -0.54
C ASP A 169 7.67 4.09 -0.82
N GLN A 170 8.83 4.44 -1.37
CA GLN A 170 9.93 3.49 -1.55
C GLN A 170 10.48 3.03 -0.20
N VAL A 171 10.40 3.88 0.83
CA VAL A 171 11.02 3.65 2.12
C VAL A 171 9.98 3.23 3.15
N LYS A 172 10.40 2.40 4.11
CA LYS A 172 9.60 2.07 5.28
C LYS A 172 9.28 3.34 6.09
N TYR A 173 8.00 3.61 6.29
CA TYR A 173 7.56 4.75 7.09
C TYR A 173 8.06 4.66 8.55
N ILE A 174 8.53 5.79 9.09
CA ILE A 174 8.93 5.92 10.49
C ILE A 174 7.91 6.83 11.20
N SER A 175 7.10 6.22 12.06
CA SER A 175 5.98 6.83 12.79
C SER A 175 6.44 7.97 13.71
N LEU A 176 5.78 9.13 13.59
CA LEU A 176 6.01 10.30 14.45
C LEU A 176 5.54 10.07 15.89
N PHE A 177 4.49 9.28 16.06
CA PHE A 177 3.89 8.99 17.37
C PHE A 177 3.87 7.47 17.63
N PRO A 178 5.04 6.84 17.86
CA PRO A 178 5.10 5.41 18.13
C PRO A 178 4.35 5.10 19.43
N GLY A 179 3.57 4.01 19.43
CA GLY A 179 2.82 3.59 20.62
C GLY A 179 3.71 3.28 21.83
N GLU A 180 4.92 2.76 21.59
CA GLU A 180 5.92 2.48 22.61
C GLU A 180 7.24 3.16 22.21
N PRO A 181 7.48 4.41 22.65
CA PRO A 181 8.65 5.16 22.23
C PRO A 181 9.95 4.50 22.68
N GLU A 182 9.99 3.88 23.86
CA GLU A 182 11.21 3.26 24.42
C GLU A 182 11.75 2.08 23.61
N LYS A 183 10.88 1.38 22.88
CA LYS A 183 11.29 0.24 22.04
C LYS A 183 11.84 0.65 20.67
N THR A 184 11.76 1.94 20.33
CA THR A 184 12.34 2.43 19.07
C THR A 184 13.84 2.63 19.23
N SER A 185 14.63 1.95 18.38
CA SER A 185 16.09 2.13 18.33
C SER A 185 16.46 3.59 18.06
N GLU A 186 17.53 4.07 18.69
CA GLU A 186 18.01 5.45 18.52
C GLU A 186 18.38 5.73 17.05
N GLU A 187 18.88 4.74 16.31
CA GLU A 187 19.14 4.87 14.87
C GLU A 187 17.87 5.19 14.08
N THR A 188 16.73 4.63 14.48
CA THR A 188 15.44 4.88 13.82
C THR A 188 14.95 6.29 14.10
N ARG A 189 15.14 6.76 15.34
CA ARG A 189 14.82 8.14 15.73
C ARG A 189 15.71 9.15 15.04
N GLU A 190 17.00 8.87 14.92
CA GLU A 190 17.93 9.72 14.18
C GLU A 190 17.55 9.83 12.71
N ARG A 191 17.24 8.70 12.06
CA ARG A 191 16.73 8.71 10.68
C ARG A 191 15.46 9.54 10.54
N GLN A 192 14.52 9.40 11.48
CA GLN A 192 13.31 10.24 11.49
C GLN A 192 13.65 11.73 11.60
N ARG A 193 14.53 12.11 12.54
CA ARG A 193 14.97 13.50 12.71
C ARG A 193 15.60 14.05 11.43
N ASN A 194 16.42 13.25 10.75
CA ASN A 194 17.07 13.65 9.51
C ASN A 194 16.07 13.84 8.36
N ILE A 195 15.08 12.96 8.24
CA ILE A 195 14.00 13.14 7.25
C ILE A 195 13.17 14.38 7.57
N ARG A 196 12.84 14.65 8.85
CA ARG A 196 12.14 15.89 9.25
C ARG A 196 12.96 17.13 8.89
N LYS A 197 14.28 17.13 9.10
CA LYS A 197 15.17 18.22 8.67
C LYS A 197 15.13 18.43 7.15
N ALA A 198 15.10 17.35 6.37
CA ALA A 198 14.98 17.44 4.91
C ALA A 198 13.63 18.02 4.47
N VAL A 199 12.56 17.68 5.17
CA VAL A 199 11.23 18.26 4.94
C VAL A 199 11.26 19.76 5.22
N ARG A 200 11.88 20.21 6.32
CA ARG A 200 12.06 21.64 6.61
C ARG A 200 12.80 22.36 5.49
N LEU A 201 13.95 21.82 5.08
CA LEU A 201 14.73 22.40 3.98
C LEU A 201 13.91 22.47 2.68
N ALA A 202 13.16 21.42 2.35
CA ALA A 202 12.31 21.41 1.15
C ALA A 202 11.13 22.39 1.24
N MET A 203 10.62 22.69 2.44
CA MET A 203 9.62 23.75 2.65
C MET A 203 10.24 25.13 2.49
N ASP A 204 11.44 25.35 3.04
CA ASP A 204 12.15 26.63 2.93
C ASP A 204 12.56 26.94 1.48
N GLU A 205 12.93 25.91 0.72
CA GLU A 205 13.21 25.99 -0.72
C GLU A 205 11.95 26.13 -1.59
N GLY A 206 10.75 26.05 -0.99
CA GLY A 206 9.47 26.12 -1.72
C GLY A 206 9.15 24.89 -2.59
N ARG A 207 9.89 23.79 -2.43
CA ARG A 207 9.56 22.52 -3.12
C ARG A 207 8.38 21.81 -2.47
N LEU A 208 8.21 21.99 -1.16
CA LEU A 208 7.03 21.56 -0.41
C LEU A 208 6.17 22.76 -0.02
N PRO A 209 4.85 22.59 0.04
CA PRO A 209 3.95 23.66 0.46
C PRO A 209 4.21 24.04 1.92
N ARG A 210 4.02 25.31 2.26
CA ARG A 210 4.11 25.78 3.64
C ARG A 210 3.03 25.12 4.51
N ASP A 211 1.82 24.95 3.96
CA ASP A 211 0.73 24.23 4.57
C ASP A 211 0.13 23.21 3.58
N ALA A 212 0.22 21.92 3.91
CA ALA A 212 -0.31 20.87 3.03
C ALA A 212 -1.86 20.83 2.99
N ARG A 213 -2.54 21.54 3.90
CA ARG A 213 -4.01 21.67 3.90
C ARG A 213 -4.52 22.47 2.70
N GLU A 214 -3.76 23.47 2.29
CA GLU A 214 -4.13 24.43 1.24
C GLU A 214 -3.83 23.93 -0.18
N VAL A 215 -3.22 22.75 -0.31
CA VAL A 215 -2.88 22.19 -1.62
C VAL A 215 -4.06 21.47 -2.25
N GLU A 216 -4.38 21.88 -3.48
CA GLU A 216 -5.38 21.25 -4.32
C GLU A 216 -5.06 19.79 -4.66
N ALA A 217 -6.08 18.98 -4.88
CA ALA A 217 -5.92 17.54 -5.11
C ALA A 217 -5.00 17.22 -6.31
N GLY A 218 -5.09 17.99 -7.40
CA GLY A 218 -4.25 17.83 -8.58
C GLY A 218 -2.77 18.10 -8.31
N ASP A 219 -2.47 19.14 -7.53
CA ASP A 219 -1.10 19.56 -7.21
C ASP A 219 -0.43 18.63 -6.20
N ARG A 220 -1.20 17.95 -5.35
CA ARG A 220 -0.65 16.94 -4.43
C ARG A 220 0.11 15.84 -5.18
N LYS A 221 -0.39 15.39 -6.34
CA LYS A 221 0.25 14.34 -7.15
C LYS A 221 1.55 14.83 -7.79
N THR A 222 1.57 16.06 -8.30
CA THR A 222 2.77 16.65 -8.92
C THR A 222 3.84 16.94 -7.87
N ILE A 223 3.48 17.51 -6.72
CA ILE A 223 4.39 17.75 -5.58
C ILE A 223 4.98 16.44 -5.08
N ARG A 224 4.17 15.40 -4.92
CA ARG A 224 4.64 14.07 -4.49
C ARG A 224 5.62 13.46 -5.51
N ARG A 225 5.35 13.61 -6.80
CA ARG A 225 6.23 13.12 -7.87
C ARG A 225 7.58 13.84 -7.85
N ASN A 226 7.57 15.18 -7.78
CA ASN A 226 8.77 16.01 -7.83
C ASN A 226 9.63 15.84 -6.57
N ASN A 227 9.01 15.75 -5.40
CA ASN A 227 9.73 15.58 -4.13
C ASN A 227 10.15 14.14 -3.84
N ARG A 228 9.67 13.16 -4.65
CA ARG A 228 10.06 11.75 -4.48
C ARG A 228 11.58 11.59 -4.54
N LEU A 229 12.26 12.32 -5.43
CA LEU A 229 13.71 12.22 -5.62
C LEU A 229 14.48 12.89 -4.48
N VAL A 230 14.01 14.05 -4.00
CA VAL A 230 14.66 14.83 -2.93
C VAL A 230 14.59 14.08 -1.60
N LEU A 231 13.42 13.57 -1.23
CA LEU A 231 13.29 12.82 0.02
C LEU A 231 13.94 11.44 -0.08
N LYS A 232 14.03 10.87 -1.29
CA LYS A 232 14.76 9.62 -1.54
C LYS A 232 16.27 9.80 -1.36
N SER A 233 16.89 10.82 -1.95
CA SER A 233 18.34 11.03 -1.84
C SER A 233 18.78 11.21 -0.39
N VAL A 234 18.00 11.95 0.40
CA VAL A 234 18.27 12.11 1.84
C VAL A 234 18.08 10.78 2.59
N SER A 235 17.04 10.00 2.24
CA SER A 235 16.84 8.68 2.83
C SER A 235 18.01 7.72 2.56
N LEU A 236 18.59 7.75 1.34
CA LEU A 236 19.78 6.97 0.99
C LEU A 236 21.03 7.46 1.73
N ALA A 237 21.22 8.78 1.83
CA ALA A 237 22.36 9.37 2.53
C ALA A 237 22.41 8.99 4.02
N HIS A 238 21.26 8.76 4.65
CA HIS A 238 21.16 8.34 6.05
C HIS A 238 21.07 6.82 6.27
N GLY A 239 21.63 6.03 5.34
CA GLY A 239 21.88 4.61 5.58
C GLY A 239 20.66 3.70 5.46
N LEU A 240 19.61 4.13 4.76
CA LEU A 240 18.62 3.19 4.26
C LEU A 240 19.23 2.45 3.07
N LYS A 241 19.70 1.22 3.31
CA LYS A 241 20.00 0.26 2.25
C LYS A 241 18.72 0.00 1.48
N HIS A 242 18.55 0.69 0.36
CA HIS A 242 17.61 0.31 -0.67
C HIS A 242 18.35 -0.65 -1.60
N GLU A 243 17.83 -1.86 -1.78
CA GLU A 243 18.29 -2.72 -2.85
C GLU A 243 18.05 -2.00 -4.19
N ASP A 244 19.07 -2.03 -5.01
CA ASP A 244 19.35 -1.13 -6.11
C ASP A 244 18.32 -1.15 -7.25
N GLY A 245 18.15 0.03 -7.85
CA GLY A 245 17.30 0.24 -9.03
C GLY A 245 17.01 1.72 -9.29
N SER A 246 18.04 2.49 -9.66
CA SER A 246 17.93 3.80 -10.33
C SER A 246 17.34 3.55 -11.74
N ASP A 247 16.11 3.99 -12.05
CA ASP A 247 15.55 5.32 -12.39
C ASP A 247 15.30 5.47 -13.90
N GLY A 248 14.17 6.10 -14.25
CA GLY A 248 13.81 6.49 -15.61
C GLY A 248 12.72 5.63 -16.27
N GLY A 249 11.47 5.81 -15.86
CA GLY A 249 10.32 5.26 -16.59
C GLY A 249 9.02 5.92 -16.12
N ASP A 250 8.57 6.93 -16.86
CA ASP A 250 7.24 7.50 -16.74
C ASP A 250 6.19 6.40 -16.91
N ASP A 251 5.42 6.16 -15.86
CA ASP A 251 4.23 5.32 -15.92
C ASP A 251 3.02 6.23 -15.74
N GLU A 252 2.57 6.80 -16.86
CA GLU A 252 1.25 7.39 -16.99
C GLU A 252 0.21 6.29 -17.18
N SER A 253 -0.21 5.64 -16.09
CA SER A 253 -1.51 4.96 -16.04
C SER A 253 -1.90 4.60 -14.60
N ASP A 254 -2.27 5.61 -13.81
CA ASP A 254 -3.16 5.41 -12.66
C ASP A 254 -4.35 6.34 -12.90
N LYS A 255 -5.30 5.85 -13.71
CA LYS A 255 -6.70 6.27 -13.68
C LYS A 255 -7.36 5.37 -12.63
N ASP A 256 -7.37 5.83 -11.39
CA ASP A 256 -8.30 5.30 -10.42
C ASP A 256 -9.63 6.03 -10.68
N GLU A 257 -10.60 5.26 -11.16
CA GLU A 257 -12.01 5.66 -11.23
C GLU A 257 -12.51 5.60 -9.79
N ASP A 258 -12.53 6.74 -9.10
CA ASP A 258 -13.27 6.89 -7.86
C ASP A 258 -14.76 6.93 -8.24
N GLU A 259 -15.45 5.81 -8.02
CA GLU A 259 -16.91 5.74 -8.02
C GLU A 259 -17.41 6.53 -6.78
N ASP A 260 -17.84 7.77 -7.03
CA ASP A 260 -18.59 8.57 -6.06
C ASP A 260 -19.98 7.91 -5.87
N GLU A 261 -20.16 7.21 -4.75
CA GLU A 261 -21.48 6.88 -4.20
C GLU A 261 -22.09 8.14 -3.56
N ASP A 262 -22.72 8.97 -4.40
CA ASP A 262 -23.73 9.93 -3.98
C ASP A 262 -25.07 9.17 -3.84
N GLU A 263 -25.60 9.03 -2.63
CA GLU A 263 -27.04 8.84 -2.41
C GLU A 263 -27.48 9.45 -1.07
N ASP A 264 -28.00 10.68 -1.22
CA ASP A 264 -29.23 11.25 -0.65
C ASP A 264 -29.42 11.38 0.88
N LYS A 265 -29.26 12.64 1.32
CA LYS A 265 -29.83 13.17 2.56
C LYS A 265 -31.27 13.61 2.31
N ASP A 266 -32.23 12.79 2.73
CA ASP A 266 -33.59 13.26 2.95
C ASP A 266 -33.71 13.94 4.32
N ALA A 267 -34.00 15.24 4.26
CA ALA A 267 -34.40 16.05 5.38
C ALA A 267 -35.88 15.81 5.72
N SER A 268 -36.16 15.40 6.95
CA SER A 268 -37.45 15.72 7.58
C SER A 268 -37.22 16.09 9.05
N GLY A 269 -37.81 17.22 9.44
CA GLY A 269 -37.63 17.85 10.75
C GLY A 269 -38.64 17.42 11.80
N ALA A 270 -38.28 17.66 13.06
CA ALA A 270 -39.11 17.83 14.24
C ALA A 270 -38.16 18.38 15.35
N ASP A 271 -38.42 19.57 15.92
CA ASP A 271 -38.97 19.75 17.29
C ASP A 271 -38.06 19.10 18.36
N GLY A 272 -37.50 19.75 19.39
CA GLY A 272 -37.77 21.00 20.10
C GLY A 272 -37.10 20.86 21.48
N SER A 273 -36.67 21.98 22.06
CA SER A 273 -36.19 22.22 23.45
C SER A 273 -35.63 21.07 24.30
N THR A 274 -34.40 21.21 24.80
CA THR A 274 -34.11 21.22 26.26
C THR A 274 -32.72 21.79 26.54
N ASN A 275 -32.69 22.80 27.42
CA ASN A 275 -31.52 23.27 28.15
C ASN A 275 -31.03 22.14 29.07
N ILE A 276 -29.73 21.80 29.01
CA ILE A 276 -29.02 21.18 30.12
C ILE A 276 -27.64 21.82 30.21
N GLU A 277 -27.50 22.63 31.25
CA GLU A 277 -26.26 23.17 31.79
C GLU A 277 -25.43 22.03 32.40
N ASP A 278 -24.12 22.27 32.55
CA ASP A 278 -23.20 21.58 33.46
C ASP A 278 -22.62 20.21 33.05
N ASP A 279 -21.53 20.25 32.27
CA ASP A 279 -20.50 19.19 32.29
C ASP A 279 -19.22 19.71 32.96
N GLU A 280 -19.27 19.78 34.30
CA GLU A 280 -18.16 19.93 35.26
C GLU A 280 -17.21 18.71 35.29
N PHE A 281 -17.16 17.88 34.25
CA PHE A 281 -16.58 16.54 34.34
C PHE A 281 -15.04 16.46 34.15
N PHE A 282 -14.35 17.53 33.73
CA PHE A 282 -12.89 17.48 33.48
C PHE A 282 -12.03 18.51 34.22
N ARG A 283 -12.52 19.15 35.29
CA ARG A 283 -11.68 20.01 36.15
C ARG A 283 -11.22 19.29 37.42
N ILE A 284 -10.29 18.34 37.29
CA ILE A 284 -9.40 17.96 38.39
C ILE A 284 -7.99 17.80 37.85
N GLY A 285 -7.06 18.61 38.37
CA GLY A 285 -5.62 18.35 38.25
C GLY A 285 -4.76 19.53 37.82
N SER A 286 -4.75 20.63 38.58
CA SER A 286 -3.55 21.47 38.67
C SER A 286 -2.88 21.17 40.01
N PHE A 287 -1.68 20.61 39.95
CA PHE A 287 -0.66 20.82 40.97
C PHE A 287 0.07 22.14 40.67
#